data_AF-A0A970CV76-F1
#
_entry.id   AF-A0A970CV76-F1
#
_cell.length_a   1.000
_cell.length_b   1.000
_cell.length_c   1.000
_cell.angle_alpha   90.00
_cell.angle_beta   90.00
_cell.angle_gamma   90.00
#
_symmetry.space_group_name_H-M   'P 1'
#
loop_
_entity.id
_entity.type
_entity.pdbx_description
1 polymer ?
#
loop_
_entity_poly.entity_id
_entity_poly.type
_entity_poly.pdbx_seq_one_letter_code
_entity_poly.pdbx_strand_id
1 'polypeptide(L)'
;MIRYLREKQGYSLKDLEDITGISPSYINRLERGTRACPSYPIIEKLAKALNADVTELLEISELSMTDGDVKFLGEIILSCNCRLTDEIATKEQKEKLVAIIDEIIYCQWEDDIVADLAEIGKLINEFKLIS
;
A
#
# COMPACT_ATOMS: atom_id res chain seq x y z
N MET A 1 13.52 -8.69 10.37
CA MET A 1 13.62 -7.54 11.28
C MET A 1 12.63 -7.56 12.44
N ILE A 2 11.32 -7.68 12.22
CA ILE A 2 10.31 -7.64 13.32
C ILE A 2 10.69 -8.59 14.47
N ARG A 3 11.07 -9.83 14.13
CA ARG A 3 11.58 -10.81 15.09
C ARG A 3 12.80 -10.32 15.87
N TYR A 4 13.78 -9.77 15.16
CA TYR A 4 15.00 -9.24 15.74
C TYR A 4 14.70 -8.09 16.71
N LEU A 5 13.83 -7.15 16.33
CA LEU A 5 13.42 -6.04 17.19
C LEU A 5 12.66 -6.54 18.42
N ARG A 6 11.74 -7.50 18.25
CA ARG A 6 11.00 -8.11 19.37
C ARG A 6 11.96 -8.80 20.36
N GLU A 7 12.88 -9.60 19.85
CA GLU A 7 13.87 -10.30 20.67
C GLU A 7 14.86 -9.34 21.34
N LYS A 8 15.23 -8.24 20.66
CA LYS A 8 16.06 -7.16 21.24
C LYS A 8 15.38 -6.46 22.42
N GLN A 9 14.05 -6.34 22.38
CA GLN A 9 13.25 -5.83 23.51
C GLN A 9 12.98 -6.88 24.59
N GLY A 10 13.40 -8.14 24.39
CA GLY A 10 13.15 -9.23 25.33
C GLY A 10 11.71 -9.75 25.34
N TYR A 11 10.90 -9.39 24.34
CA TYR A 11 9.48 -9.77 24.29
C TYR A 11 9.30 -11.17 23.70
N SER A 12 8.43 -11.96 24.31
CA SER A 12 7.82 -13.13 23.66
C SER A 12 6.74 -12.69 22.66
N LEU A 13 6.25 -13.63 21.83
CA LEU A 13 5.10 -13.35 20.97
C LEU A 13 3.85 -12.96 21.77
N LYS A 14 3.73 -13.49 23.00
CA LYS A 14 2.61 -13.18 23.90
C LYS A 14 2.74 -11.78 24.48
N ASP A 15 3.94 -11.39 24.90
CA ASP A 15 4.20 -10.03 25.38
C ASP A 15 3.90 -9.00 24.29
N LEU A 16 4.30 -9.27 23.05
CA LEU A 16 4.02 -8.36 21.94
C LEU A 16 2.52 -8.31 21.59
N GLU A 17 1.77 -9.41 21.74
CA GLU A 17 0.31 -9.39 21.67
C GLU A 17 -0.28 -8.49 22.75
N ASP A 18 0.16 -8.62 24.00
CA ASP A 18 -0.38 -7.86 25.12
C ASP A 18 -0.13 -6.35 24.96
N ILE A 19 0.97 -5.96 24.30
CA ILE A 19 1.30 -4.55 24.00
C ILE A 19 0.51 -4.02 22.78
N THR A 20 0.36 -4.82 21.73
CA THR A 20 -0.14 -4.34 20.43
C THR A 20 -1.61 -4.70 20.14
N GLY A 21 -2.15 -5.68 20.86
CA GLY A 21 -3.41 -6.34 20.58
C GLY A 21 -3.39 -7.23 19.32
N ILE A 22 -2.21 -7.53 18.77
CA ILE A 22 -2.04 -8.34 17.56
C ILE A 22 -1.77 -9.78 17.96
N SER A 23 -2.52 -10.74 17.40
CA SER A 23 -2.40 -12.13 17.83
C SER A 23 -1.01 -12.74 17.56
N PRO A 24 -0.52 -13.68 18.40
CA PRO A 24 0.79 -14.32 18.25
C PRO A 24 0.93 -15.05 16.91
N SER A 25 -0.17 -15.63 16.40
CA SER A 25 -0.22 -16.27 15.09
C SER A 25 0.00 -15.26 13.96
N TYR A 26 -0.56 -14.06 14.07
CA TYR A 26 -0.35 -12.99 13.10
C TYR A 26 1.09 -12.46 13.15
N ILE A 27 1.61 -12.17 14.35
CA ILE A 27 3.00 -11.72 14.56
C ILE A 27 3.98 -12.76 13.99
N ASN A 28 3.79 -14.05 14.30
CA ASN A 28 4.64 -15.12 13.78
C ASN A 28 4.65 -15.15 12.23
N ARG A 29 3.48 -14.97 11.60
CA ARG A 29 3.41 -14.89 10.12
C ARG A 29 4.15 -13.69 9.55
N LEU A 30 4.07 -12.53 10.21
CA LEU A 30 4.84 -11.34 9.84
C LEU A 30 6.34 -11.58 9.99
N GLU A 31 6.77 -12.18 11.09
CA GLU A 31 8.18 -12.49 11.36
C GLU A 31 8.78 -13.45 10.34
N ARG A 32 7.96 -14.37 9.80
CA ARG A 32 8.35 -15.34 8.78
C ARG A 32 8.28 -14.82 7.34
N GLY A 33 7.85 -13.58 7.11
CA GLY A 33 7.68 -13.02 5.76
C GLY A 33 6.62 -13.75 4.91
N THR A 34 5.69 -14.47 5.55
CA THR A 34 4.67 -15.29 4.84
C THR A 34 3.33 -14.56 4.67
N ARG A 35 3.29 -13.25 4.92
CA ARG A 35 2.14 -12.39 4.68
C ARG A 35 2.57 -11.05 4.09
N ALA A 36 1.81 -10.63 3.09
CA ALA A 36 1.89 -9.32 2.46
C ALA A 36 1.74 -8.18 3.48
N CYS A 37 2.44 -7.08 3.19
CA CYS A 37 2.50 -5.82 3.91
C CYS A 37 1.29 -5.58 4.85
N PRO A 38 1.46 -5.62 6.18
CA PRO A 38 0.39 -5.31 7.12
C PRO A 38 -0.16 -3.90 6.88
N SER A 39 -1.41 -3.64 7.27
CA SER A 39 -1.99 -2.31 7.13
C SER A 39 -1.19 -1.28 7.95
N TYR A 40 -1.17 -0.03 7.50
CA TYR A 40 -0.45 1.04 8.19
C TYR A 40 -0.76 1.13 9.71
N PRO A 41 -2.01 1.00 10.18
CA PRO A 41 -2.30 0.98 11.63
C PRO A 41 -1.62 -0.16 12.39
N ILE A 42 -1.41 -1.31 11.75
CA ILE A 42 -0.71 -2.45 12.35
C ILE A 42 0.79 -2.17 12.41
N ILE A 43 1.36 -1.57 11.37
CA ILE A 43 2.76 -1.15 11.33
C ILE A 43 3.03 -0.11 12.41
N GLU A 44 2.16 0.89 12.55
CA GLU A 44 2.30 1.94 13.56
C GLU A 44 2.28 1.37 14.99
N LYS A 45 1.38 0.42 15.28
CA LYS A 45 1.33 -0.28 16.57
C LYS A 45 2.61 -1.06 16.83
N LEU A 46 3.13 -1.76 15.83
CA LEU A 46 4.38 -2.52 15.94
C LEU A 46 5.59 -1.61 16.13
N ALA A 47 5.68 -0.50 15.38
CA ALA A 47 6.74 0.49 15.49
C ALA A 47 6.82 1.05 16.92
N LYS A 48 5.66 1.47 17.46
CA LYS A 48 5.54 1.96 18.84
C LYS A 48 5.95 0.90 19.86
N ALA A 49 5.46 -0.33 19.72
CA ALA A 49 5.77 -1.41 20.65
C ALA A 49 7.25 -1.83 20.62
N LEU A 50 7.86 -1.79 19.44
CA LEU A 50 9.24 -2.25 19.21
C LEU A 50 10.27 -1.13 19.35
N ASN A 51 9.83 0.11 19.58
CA ASN A 51 10.66 1.32 19.58
C ASN A 51 11.51 1.45 18.31
N ALA A 52 10.86 1.28 17.16
CA ALA A 52 11.46 1.38 15.83
C ALA A 52 10.77 2.48 15.02
N ASP A 53 11.45 2.99 14.00
CA ASP A 53 10.81 3.93 13.08
C ASP A 53 9.76 3.19 12.22
N VAL A 54 8.65 3.86 11.93
CA VAL A 54 7.61 3.34 11.05
C VAL A 54 8.16 3.12 9.64
N THR A 55 9.04 3.99 9.16
CA THR A 55 9.68 3.86 7.84
C THR A 55 10.60 2.65 7.78
N GLU A 56 11.36 2.38 8.84
CA GLU A 56 12.21 1.18 8.93
C GLU A 56 11.36 -0.09 8.80
N LEU A 57 10.18 -0.16 9.45
CA LEU A 57 9.29 -1.31 9.32
C LEU A 57 8.62 -1.44 7.94
N LEU A 58 8.48 -0.34 7.20
CA LEU A 58 7.91 -0.29 5.85
C LEU A 58 8.91 -0.76 4.78
N GLU A 59 10.16 -0.32 4.84
CA GLU A 59 11.23 -0.66 3.87
C GLU A 59 11.49 -2.18 3.78
N ILE A 60 11.15 -2.93 4.84
CA ILE A 60 11.36 -4.38 4.90
C ILE A 60 10.33 -5.16 4.10
N SER A 61 9.22 -4.53 3.70
CA SER A 61 8.32 -5.07 2.66
C SER A 61 8.93 -4.99 1.26
N GLU A 62 9.92 -4.13 1.04
CA GLU A 62 10.49 -3.83 -0.28
C GLU A 62 11.81 -4.58 -0.53
N LEU A 63 12.58 -4.89 0.51
CA LEU A 63 13.88 -5.58 0.41
C LEU A 63 13.83 -7.05 -0.07
N SER A 64 12.63 -7.63 -0.26
CA SER A 64 12.46 -8.96 -0.86
C SER A 64 12.07 -8.95 -2.34
N MET A 65 11.96 -7.78 -2.97
CA MET A 65 11.64 -7.68 -4.39
C MET A 65 12.90 -7.59 -5.22
N THR A 66 13.31 -8.73 -5.78
CA THR A 66 14.09 -8.73 -7.03
C THR A 66 13.30 -7.97 -8.09
N ASP A 67 13.96 -7.16 -8.93
CA ASP A 67 13.36 -6.39 -10.04
C ASP A 67 12.34 -7.17 -10.91
N GLY A 68 12.35 -8.50 -10.89
CA GLY A 68 11.41 -9.37 -11.61
C GLY A 68 9.96 -9.36 -11.13
N ASP A 69 9.64 -8.80 -9.96
CA ASP A 69 8.26 -8.75 -9.41
C ASP A 69 7.68 -7.32 -9.30
N VAL A 70 8.35 -6.32 -9.88
CA VAL A 70 7.84 -4.94 -9.92
C VAL A 70 6.72 -4.86 -10.96
N LYS A 71 5.49 -4.64 -10.50
CA LYS A 71 4.31 -4.45 -11.36
C LYS A 71 4.00 -2.98 -11.51
N PHE A 72 3.51 -2.60 -12.68
CA PHE A 72 2.97 -1.26 -12.88
C PHE A 72 1.77 -1.03 -11.96
N LEU A 73 1.61 0.19 -11.45
CA LEU A 73 0.49 0.54 -10.57
C LEU A 73 -0.88 0.22 -11.22
N GLY A 74 -1.00 0.46 -12.53
CA GLY A 74 -2.18 0.09 -13.30
C GLY A 74 -2.52 -1.40 -13.23
N GLU A 75 -1.51 -2.28 -13.34
CA GLU A 75 -1.70 -3.74 -13.23
C GLU A 75 -2.16 -4.16 -11.83
N ILE A 76 -1.63 -3.51 -10.80
CA ILE A 76 -2.04 -3.75 -9.42
C ILE A 76 -3.51 -3.38 -9.24
N ILE A 77 -3.93 -2.19 -9.70
CA ILE A 77 -5.32 -1.73 -9.60
C ILE A 77 -6.25 -2.67 -10.37
N LEU A 78 -5.91 -3.03 -11.61
CA LEU A 78 -6.75 -3.88 -12.45
C LEU A 78 -6.89 -5.30 -11.88
N SER A 79 -5.83 -5.86 -11.30
CA SER A 79 -5.82 -7.23 -10.77
C SER A 79 -6.44 -7.38 -9.37
N CYS A 80 -6.56 -6.30 -8.60
CA CYS A 80 -7.16 -6.33 -7.27
C CYS A 80 -8.68 -6.09 -7.29
N ASN A 81 -9.38 -6.75 -6.36
CA ASN A 81 -10.73 -6.33 -5.96
C ASN A 81 -10.59 -5.23 -4.91
N CYS A 82 -11.06 -4.04 -5.22
CA CYS A 82 -11.04 -2.88 -4.32
C CYS A 82 -12.45 -2.27 -4.21
N ARG A 83 -12.63 -1.38 -3.24
CA ARG A 83 -13.83 -0.55 -3.10
C ARG A 83 -13.42 0.90 -3.33
N LEU A 84 -14.20 1.62 -4.14
CA LEU A 84 -14.03 3.08 -4.34
C LEU A 84 -15.04 3.86 -3.49
N THR A 85 -16.19 3.26 -3.22
CA THR A 85 -17.26 3.75 -2.35
C THR A 85 -17.63 2.63 -1.37
N ASP A 86 -18.85 2.61 -0.85
CA ASP A 86 -19.37 1.45 -0.12
C ASP A 86 -19.50 0.21 -1.02
N GLU A 87 -19.43 0.35 -2.35
CA GLU A 87 -19.54 -0.73 -3.33
C GLU A 87 -18.18 -1.24 -3.83
N ILE A 88 -18.15 -2.49 -4.32
CA ILE A 88 -16.97 -3.07 -4.97
C ILE A 88 -16.78 -2.38 -6.33
N ALA A 89 -15.56 -1.93 -6.59
CA ALA A 89 -15.21 -1.23 -7.82
C ALA A 89 -15.43 -2.11 -9.04
N THR A 90 -16.17 -1.60 -10.02
CA THR A 90 -16.36 -2.27 -11.30
C THR A 90 -15.06 -2.24 -12.11
N LYS A 91 -14.96 -3.12 -13.11
CA LYS A 91 -13.83 -3.11 -14.04
C LYS A 91 -13.68 -1.74 -14.73
N GLU A 92 -14.79 -1.16 -15.17
CA GLU A 92 -14.83 0.14 -15.84
C GLU A 92 -14.34 1.28 -14.95
N GLN A 93 -14.78 1.32 -13.69
CA GLN A 93 -14.29 2.31 -12.72
C GLN A 93 -12.77 2.20 -12.53
N LYS A 94 -12.25 0.97 -12.42
CA LYS A 94 -10.80 0.75 -12.28
C LYS A 94 -10.03 1.17 -13.54
N GLU A 95 -10.52 0.86 -14.74
CA GLU A 95 -9.89 1.28 -16.00
C GLU A 95 -9.85 2.81 -16.14
N LYS A 96 -10.94 3.50 -15.81
CA LYS A 96 -10.98 4.97 -15.84
C LYS A 96 -10.06 5.62 -14.81
N LEU A 97 -9.95 5.03 -13.62
CA LEU A 97 -9.02 5.50 -12.58
C LEU A 97 -7.56 5.32 -13.02
N VAL A 98 -7.23 4.18 -13.63
CA VAL A 98 -5.89 3.93 -14.17
C VAL A 98 -5.55 4.94 -15.26
N ALA A 99 -6.49 5.26 -16.16
CA ALA A 99 -6.27 6.27 -17.19
C ALA A 99 -5.92 7.66 -16.61
N ILE A 100 -6.57 8.08 -15.52
CA ILE A 100 -6.23 9.34 -14.82
C ILE A 100 -4.80 9.29 -14.27
N ILE A 101 -4.43 8.17 -13.65
CA ILE A 101 -3.09 7.98 -13.06
C ILE A 101 -2.02 8.01 -14.15
N ASP A 102 -2.24 7.28 -15.25
CA ASP A 102 -1.32 7.23 -16.38
C ASP A 102 -1.11 8.62 -16.98
N GLU A 103 -2.19 9.38 -17.20
CA GLU A 103 -2.10 10.75 -17.72
C GLU A 103 -1.26 11.65 -16.80
N ILE A 104 -1.46 11.56 -15.48
CA ILE A 104 -0.67 12.31 -14.50
C ILE A 104 0.82 11.92 -14.55
N ILE A 105 1.14 10.63 -14.72
CA ILE A 105 2.52 10.12 -14.76
C ILE A 105 3.25 10.58 -16.02
N TYR A 106 2.57 10.56 -17.17
CA TYR A 106 3.19 10.82 -18.47
C TYR A 106 3.13 12.27 -18.93
N CYS A 107 2.30 13.09 -18.28
CA CYS A 107 2.23 14.53 -18.47
C CYS A 107 3.61 15.18 -18.24
N GLN A 108 4.11 15.92 -19.24
CA GLN A 108 5.46 16.52 -19.19
C GLN A 108 5.49 17.86 -18.42
N TRP A 109 4.35 18.57 -18.27
CA TRP A 109 4.25 19.85 -17.53
C TRP A 109 5.20 20.98 -17.99
N GLU A 110 5.80 20.90 -19.18
CA GLU A 110 6.87 21.82 -19.59
C GLU A 110 6.40 23.01 -20.46
N ASP A 111 5.51 22.80 -21.45
CA ASP A 111 5.17 23.84 -22.45
C ASP A 111 3.69 24.28 -22.47
N ASP A 112 2.73 23.37 -22.24
CA ASP A 112 1.29 23.69 -22.19
C ASP A 112 0.58 22.95 -21.06
N ILE A 113 0.89 23.41 -19.85
CA ILE A 113 0.25 22.96 -18.61
C ILE A 113 -1.28 23.03 -18.67
N VAL A 114 -1.85 23.97 -19.45
CA VAL A 114 -3.29 24.18 -19.51
C VAL A 114 -3.95 23.08 -20.36
N ALA A 115 -3.33 22.69 -21.47
CA ALA A 115 -3.79 21.56 -22.27
C ALA A 115 -3.71 20.24 -21.49
N ASP A 116 -2.59 19.99 -20.80
CA ASP A 116 -2.42 18.79 -19.98
C ASP A 116 -3.46 18.72 -18.85
N LEU A 117 -3.68 19.84 -18.14
CA LEU A 117 -4.73 19.95 -17.12
C LEU A 117 -6.14 19.77 -17.70
N ALA A 118 -6.39 20.21 -18.92
CA ALA A 118 -7.68 20.05 -19.57
C ALA A 118 -7.99 18.57 -19.88
N GLU A 119 -7.00 17.79 -20.34
CA GLU A 119 -7.18 16.37 -20.61
C GLU A 119 -7.36 15.57 -19.31
N ILE A 120 -6.55 15.85 -18.29
CA ILE A 120 -6.74 15.26 -16.94
C ILE A 120 -8.14 15.60 -16.41
N GLY A 121 -8.57 16.86 -16.54
CA GLY A 121 -9.89 17.32 -16.12
C GLY A 121 -11.04 16.58 -16.81
N LYS A 122 -10.88 16.29 -18.10
CA LYS A 122 -11.84 15.49 -18.88
C LYS A 122 -11.92 14.04 -18.37
N LEU A 123 -10.77 13.41 -18.13
CA LEU A 123 -10.73 12.04 -17.57
C LEU A 123 -11.38 11.96 -16.17
N ILE A 124 -11.13 12.96 -15.32
CA ILE A 124 -11.78 13.07 -14.00
C ILE A 124 -13.29 13.20 -14.14
N ASN A 125 -13.77 14.04 -15.06
CA ASN A 125 -15.20 14.22 -15.29
C ASN A 125 -15.86 12.93 -15.77
N GLU A 126 -15.23 12.19 -16.68
CA GLU A 126 -15.72 10.89 -17.13
C GLU A 126 -15.78 9.86 -16.00
N PHE A 127 -14.75 9.78 -15.17
CA PHE A 127 -14.74 8.89 -14.00
C PHE A 127 -15.85 9.26 -13.01
N LYS A 128 -16.10 10.55 -12.79
CA LYS A 128 -17.12 11.03 -11.85
C LYS A 128 -18.54 10.60 -12.23
N LEU A 129 -18.81 10.39 -13.52
CA LEU A 129 -20.12 9.95 -14.00
C LEU A 129 -20.45 8.49 -13.66
N ILE A 130 -19.42 7.69 -13.38
CA ILE A 130 -19.54 6.25 -13.11
C ILE A 130 -19.14 5.87 -11.68
N SER A 131 -18.65 6.83 -10.88
CA SER A 131 -18.15 6.64 -9.50
C SER A 131 -19.22 6.82 -8.43
#